data_AF-A0A179B8U2-F1
#
_entry.id   AF-A0A179B8U2-F1
#
_cell.length_a   1.000
_cell.length_b   1.000
_cell.length_c   1.000
_cell.angle_alpha   90.00
_cell.angle_beta   90.00
_cell.angle_gamma   90.00
#
_symmetry.space_group_name_H-M   'P 1'
#
loop_
_entity.id
_entity.type
_entity.pdbx_description
1 polymer ?
#
loop_
_entity_poly.entity_id
_entity_poly.type
_entity_poly.pdbx_seq_one_letter_code
_entity_poly.pdbx_strand_id
1 'polypeptide(L)'
;MARIGDLEQRAGIGSSDAERTAFWLRFHHLEGKACLDAGVAELKRMIAERIGTELRAAKHRRQRCPALSDDQEAALRAYAARHGRRWKSILSDVWMGGPPYDDGGILRGLRNTHGPTWFQSYRLPKAELRSQSNGNAAVSHVGIGKSEE
;
A
#
# COMPACT_ATOMS: atom_id res chain seq x y z
N MET A 1 9.76 -19.98 -18.04
CA MET A 1 9.13 -19.49 -19.28
C MET A 1 7.61 -19.63 -19.11
N ALA A 2 6.85 -18.54 -19.25
CA ALA A 2 5.38 -18.62 -19.23
C ALA A 2 4.89 -19.31 -20.51
N ARG A 3 3.88 -20.18 -20.44
CA ARG A 3 3.31 -20.80 -21.64
C ARG A 3 2.44 -19.77 -22.38
N ILE A 4 2.23 -19.98 -23.68
CA ILE A 4 1.39 -19.08 -24.49
C ILE A 4 -0.01 -18.92 -23.88
N GLY A 5 -0.59 -20.01 -23.35
CA GLY A 5 -1.87 -19.97 -22.62
C GLY A 5 -1.88 -19.05 -21.39
N ASP A 6 -0.78 -19.01 -20.61
CA ASP A 6 -0.67 -18.08 -19.47
C ASP A 6 -0.65 -16.62 -19.92
N LEU A 7 -0.04 -16.34 -21.08
CA LEU A 7 0.04 -15.00 -21.64
C LEU A 7 -1.31 -14.54 -22.20
N GLU A 8 -2.05 -15.41 -22.89
CA GLU A 8 -3.40 -15.13 -23.39
C GLU A 8 -4.37 -14.80 -22.24
N GLN A 9 -4.36 -15.61 -21.18
CA GLN A 9 -5.21 -15.39 -20.01
C GLN A 9 -4.90 -14.05 -19.32
N ARG A 10 -3.60 -13.73 -19.13
CA ARG A 10 -3.18 -12.46 -18.50
C ARG A 10 -3.48 -11.25 -19.38
N ALA A 11 -3.37 -11.39 -20.70
CA ALA A 11 -3.75 -10.37 -21.67
C ALA A 11 -5.28 -10.14 -21.70
N GLY A 12 -6.06 -11.04 -21.12
CA GLY A 12 -7.52 -10.94 -21.09
C GLY A 12 -8.17 -11.39 -22.39
N ILE A 13 -7.48 -12.19 -23.21
CA ILE A 13 -8.13 -12.91 -24.29
C ILE A 13 -9.05 -13.94 -23.63
N GLY A 14 -10.32 -13.94 -24.04
CA GLY A 14 -11.32 -14.80 -23.43
C GLY A 14 -10.92 -16.28 -23.48
N SER A 15 -11.40 -17.05 -22.51
CA SER A 15 -11.08 -18.47 -22.36
C SER A 15 -11.59 -19.33 -23.54
N SER A 16 -12.36 -18.74 -24.46
CA SER A 16 -13.00 -19.40 -25.59
C SER A 16 -12.00 -19.67 -26.71
N ASP A 17 -12.04 -20.86 -27.29
CA ASP A 17 -11.21 -21.24 -28.44
C ASP A 17 -11.40 -20.32 -29.65
N ALA A 18 -12.63 -19.83 -29.86
CA ALA A 18 -12.96 -18.88 -30.91
C ALA A 18 -12.22 -17.54 -30.77
N GLU A 19 -12.09 -17.02 -29.54
CA GLU A 19 -11.42 -15.74 -29.27
C GLU A 19 -9.90 -15.86 -29.45
N ARG A 20 -9.32 -16.98 -29.03
CA ARG A 20 -7.90 -17.30 -29.24
C ARG A 20 -7.61 -17.46 -30.74
N THR A 21 -8.45 -18.18 -31.46
CA THR A 21 -8.33 -18.38 -32.91
C THR A 21 -8.41 -17.04 -33.65
N ALA A 22 -9.38 -16.19 -33.31
CA ALA A 22 -9.51 -14.86 -33.90
C ALA A 22 -8.26 -13.99 -33.67
N PHE A 23 -7.66 -14.08 -32.48
CA PHE A 23 -6.42 -13.36 -32.18
C PHE A 23 -5.23 -13.85 -33.03
N TRP A 24 -5.03 -15.17 -33.13
CA TRP A 24 -3.92 -15.74 -33.89
C TRP A 24 -4.08 -15.58 -35.41
N LEU A 25 -5.32 -15.55 -35.92
CA LEU A 25 -5.61 -15.28 -37.33
C LEU A 25 -5.04 -13.93 -37.80
N ARG A 26 -4.90 -12.93 -36.92
CA ARG A 26 -4.29 -11.63 -37.25
C ARG A 26 -2.80 -11.76 -37.64
N PHE A 27 -2.13 -12.80 -37.18
CA PHE A 27 -0.71 -13.06 -37.44
C PHE A 27 -0.48 -14.17 -38.48
N HIS A 28 -1.55 -14.71 -39.09
CA HIS A 28 -1.47 -15.78 -40.09
C HIS A 28 -0.67 -15.37 -41.36
N HIS A 29 -0.48 -14.08 -41.59
CA HIS A 29 0.36 -13.58 -42.68
C HIS A 29 1.87 -13.76 -42.42
N LEU A 30 2.27 -14.09 -41.20
CA LEU A 30 3.66 -14.37 -40.82
C LEU A 30 3.87 -15.88 -40.76
N GLU A 31 5.02 -16.35 -41.22
CA GLU A 31 5.31 -17.77 -41.25
C GLU A 31 6.15 -18.24 -40.05
N GLY A 32 5.89 -19.47 -39.61
CA GLY A 32 6.68 -20.19 -38.62
C GLY A 32 6.89 -19.41 -37.31
N LYS A 33 8.16 -19.21 -36.94
CA LYS A 33 8.54 -18.59 -35.68
C LYS A 33 8.16 -17.10 -35.59
N ALA A 34 8.07 -16.40 -36.73
CA ALA A 34 7.74 -14.98 -36.76
C ALA A 34 6.29 -14.71 -36.32
N CYS A 35 5.35 -15.59 -36.67
CA CYS A 35 3.96 -15.52 -36.20
C CYS A 35 3.87 -15.63 -34.67
N LEU A 36 4.58 -16.61 -34.10
CA LEU A 36 4.62 -16.84 -32.66
C LEU A 36 5.29 -15.68 -31.91
N ASP A 37 6.43 -15.19 -32.40
CA ASP A 37 7.14 -14.07 -31.79
C ASP A 37 6.30 -12.78 -31.81
N ALA A 38 5.61 -12.50 -32.94
CA ALA A 38 4.73 -11.34 -33.08
C ALA A 38 3.51 -11.43 -32.14
N GLY A 39 2.85 -12.58 -32.08
CA GLY A 39 1.71 -12.79 -31.18
C GLY A 39 2.12 -12.70 -29.70
N VAL A 40 3.27 -13.27 -29.32
CA VAL A 40 3.80 -13.16 -27.94
C VAL A 40 4.16 -11.71 -27.59
N ALA A 41 4.72 -10.94 -28.53
CA ALA A 41 5.02 -9.52 -28.31
C ALA A 41 3.74 -8.71 -28.07
N GLU A 42 2.69 -8.96 -28.84
CA GLU A 42 1.39 -8.31 -28.67
C GLU A 42 0.72 -8.70 -27.34
N LEU A 43 0.74 -9.98 -26.96
CA LEU A 43 0.25 -10.43 -25.65
C LEU A 43 0.97 -9.71 -24.51
N LYS A 44 2.29 -9.58 -24.59
CA LYS A 44 3.08 -8.82 -23.60
C LYS A 44 2.70 -7.34 -23.58
N ARG A 45 2.44 -6.73 -24.75
CA ARG A 45 1.97 -5.34 -24.85
C ARG A 45 0.61 -5.17 -24.17
N MET A 46 -0.35 -6.03 -24.44
CA MET A 46 -1.69 -6.00 -23.82
C MET A 46 -1.61 -6.17 -22.30
N ILE A 47 -0.79 -7.13 -21.82
CA ILE A 47 -0.54 -7.31 -20.39
C ILE A 47 0.04 -6.03 -19.76
N ALA A 48 1.05 -5.43 -20.40
CA ALA A 48 1.69 -4.22 -19.90
C ALA A 48 0.73 -3.02 -19.86
N GLU A 49 -0.11 -2.84 -20.90
CA GLU A 49 -1.13 -1.80 -20.95
C GLU A 49 -2.18 -1.97 -19.86
N ARG A 50 -2.64 -3.22 -19.63
CA ARG A 50 -3.60 -3.54 -18.58
C ARG A 50 -3.04 -3.25 -17.20
N ILE A 51 -1.82 -3.74 -16.91
CA ILE A 51 -1.11 -3.44 -15.66
C ILE A 51 -0.92 -1.93 -15.51
N GLY A 52 -0.53 -1.23 -16.58
CA GLY A 52 -0.38 0.22 -16.57
C GLY A 52 -1.69 0.95 -16.25
N THR A 53 -2.81 0.49 -16.81
CA THR A 53 -4.15 1.05 -16.57
C THR A 53 -4.59 0.80 -15.13
N GLU A 54 -4.40 -0.41 -14.60
CA GLU A 54 -4.69 -0.73 -13.19
C GLU A 54 -3.84 0.10 -12.23
N LEU A 55 -2.56 0.28 -12.52
CA LEU A 55 -1.66 1.13 -11.74
C LEU A 55 -2.07 2.61 -11.79
N ARG A 56 -2.46 3.11 -12.97
CA ARG A 56 -2.98 4.48 -13.13
C ARG A 56 -4.29 4.67 -12.36
N ALA A 57 -5.21 3.72 -12.43
CA ALA A 57 -6.45 3.73 -11.67
C ALA A 57 -6.20 3.68 -10.16
N ALA A 58 -5.27 2.83 -9.70
CA ALA A 58 -4.86 2.77 -8.29
C ALA A 58 -4.23 4.10 -7.84
N LYS A 59 -3.39 4.73 -8.66
CA LYS A 59 -2.84 6.06 -8.40
C LYS A 59 -3.94 7.12 -8.32
N HIS A 60 -4.94 7.08 -9.20
CA HIS A 60 -6.07 8.00 -9.16
C HIS A 60 -6.93 7.81 -7.91
N ARG A 61 -7.19 6.57 -7.49
CA ARG A 61 -7.85 6.26 -6.22
C ARG A 61 -7.11 6.82 -5.01
N ARG A 62 -5.76 6.72 -5.01
CA ARG A 62 -4.91 7.33 -3.97
C ARG A 62 -4.99 8.87 -3.98
N GLN A 63 -5.01 9.49 -5.16
CA GLN A 63 -5.12 10.95 -5.32
C GLN A 63 -6.52 11.50 -4.98
N ARG A 64 -7.57 10.68 -5.08
CA ARG A 64 -8.93 11.06 -4.67
C ARG A 64 -9.14 11.01 -3.15
N CYS A 65 -8.22 10.40 -2.40
CA CYS A 65 -8.22 10.60 -0.95
C CYS A 65 -7.69 12.00 -0.66
N PRO A 66 -8.37 12.79 0.21
CA PRO A 66 -7.89 14.10 0.63
C PRO A 66 -6.43 14.03 1.08
N ALA A 67 -5.65 15.07 0.76
CA ALA A 67 -4.32 15.22 1.32
C ALA A 67 -4.41 15.12 2.85
N LEU A 68 -3.46 14.40 3.45
CA LEU A 68 -3.43 14.22 4.89
C LEU A 68 -3.23 15.60 5.55
N SER A 69 -4.08 15.96 6.51
CA SER A 69 -3.85 17.20 7.28
C SER A 69 -2.63 17.04 8.18
N ASP A 70 -1.92 18.13 8.46
CA ASP A 70 -0.77 18.14 9.38
C ASP A 70 -1.15 17.58 10.76
N ASP A 71 -2.37 17.85 11.24
CA ASP A 71 -2.89 17.32 12.51
C ASP A 71 -3.06 15.79 12.48
N GLN A 72 -3.51 15.25 11.34
CA GLN A 72 -3.64 13.80 11.15
C GLN A 72 -2.26 13.14 11.10
N GLU A 73 -1.26 13.82 10.50
CA GLU A 73 0.10 13.32 10.49
C GLU A 73 0.73 13.34 11.88
N ALA A 74 0.56 14.44 12.61
CA ALA A 74 1.05 14.58 13.97
C ALA A 74 0.43 13.53 14.90
N ALA A 75 -0.88 13.27 14.77
CA ALA A 75 -1.56 12.23 15.53
C ALA A 75 -1.02 10.82 15.20
N LEU A 76 -0.80 10.50 13.92
CA LEU A 76 -0.20 9.23 13.51
C LEU A 76 1.24 9.09 14.02
N ARG A 77 2.03 10.17 14.01
CA ARG A 77 3.40 10.18 14.51
C ARG A 77 3.44 9.97 16.02
N ALA A 78 2.59 10.68 16.78
CA ALA A 78 2.46 10.49 18.22
C ALA A 78 2.00 9.07 18.57
N TYR A 79 1.06 8.52 17.81
CA TYR A 79 0.61 7.13 17.96
C TYR A 79 1.74 6.13 17.65
N ALA A 80 2.48 6.36 16.56
CA ALA A 80 3.63 5.55 16.20
C ALA A 80 4.74 5.57 17.27
N ALA A 81 5.00 6.73 17.86
CA ALA A 81 5.96 6.87 18.96
C ALA A 81 5.52 6.11 20.21
N ARG A 82 4.23 6.18 20.57
CA ARG A 82 3.66 5.49 21.75
C ARG A 82 3.67 3.97 21.64
N HIS A 83 3.34 3.43 20.46
CA HIS A 83 3.15 1.99 20.26
C HIS A 83 4.37 1.28 19.63
N GLY A 84 5.40 2.04 19.24
CA GLY A 84 6.64 1.50 18.68
C GLY A 84 6.40 0.68 17.40
N ARG A 85 7.22 -0.35 17.13
CA ARG A 85 7.20 -1.12 15.87
C ARG A 85 5.83 -1.72 15.49
N ARG A 86 4.95 -1.97 16.47
CA ARG A 86 3.62 -2.57 16.25
C ARG A 86 2.50 -1.55 16.08
N TRP A 87 2.79 -0.25 16.11
CA TRP A 87 1.80 0.82 16.01
C TRP A 87 0.81 0.63 14.86
N LYS A 88 1.31 0.13 13.72
CA LYS A 88 0.49 -0.13 12.54
C LYS A 88 -0.47 -1.30 12.73
N SER A 89 -0.01 -2.40 13.33
CA SER A 89 -0.88 -3.56 13.61
C SER A 89 -1.93 -3.19 14.65
N ILE A 90 -1.51 -2.51 15.73
CA ILE A 90 -2.42 -2.09 16.80
C ILE A 90 -3.46 -1.14 16.25
N LEU A 91 -3.07 -0.08 15.52
CA LEU A 91 -4.04 0.86 14.95
C LEU A 91 -4.99 0.18 13.94
N SER A 92 -4.51 -0.82 13.19
CA SER A 92 -5.36 -1.61 12.30
C SER A 92 -6.38 -2.44 13.07
N ASP A 93 -5.97 -3.08 14.18
CA ASP A 93 -6.87 -3.83 15.05
C ASP A 93 -7.91 -2.91 15.68
N VAL A 94 -7.49 -1.73 16.16
CA VAL A 94 -8.38 -0.71 16.73
C VAL A 94 -9.38 -0.18 15.71
N TRP A 95 -8.96 0.06 14.46
CA TRP A 95 -9.87 0.43 13.38
C TRP A 95 -10.90 -0.65 13.06
N MET A 96 -10.61 -1.92 13.35
CA MET A 96 -11.55 -3.03 13.21
C MET A 96 -12.41 -3.27 14.46
N GLY A 97 -12.29 -2.42 15.49
CA GLY A 97 -13.04 -2.53 16.74
C GLY A 97 -12.33 -3.31 17.85
N GLY A 98 -11.05 -3.63 17.65
CA GLY A 98 -10.21 -4.28 18.65
C GLY A 98 -9.71 -3.31 19.73
N PRO A 99 -9.34 -3.82 20.92
CA PRO A 99 -8.62 -3.04 21.93
C PRO A 99 -7.15 -2.81 21.51
N PRO A 100 -6.47 -1.77 22.04
CA PRO A 100 -6.94 -0.76 22.98
C PRO A 100 -7.70 0.37 22.26
N TYR A 101 -8.86 0.80 22.76
CA TYR A 101 -9.67 1.88 22.16
C TYR A 101 -9.05 3.27 22.35
N ASP A 102 -7.77 3.41 21.97
CA ASP A 102 -6.97 4.63 22.09
C ASP A 102 -6.87 5.39 20.77
N ASP A 103 -7.76 5.07 19.82
CA ASP A 103 -7.93 5.85 18.61
C ASP A 103 -8.62 7.18 18.92
N GLY A 104 -7.80 8.22 19.12
CA GLY A 104 -8.30 9.59 19.25
C GLY A 104 -9.20 9.99 18.07
N GLY A 105 -10.08 10.99 18.27
CA GLY A 105 -11.06 11.41 17.26
C GLY A 105 -10.47 11.76 15.89
N ILE A 106 -9.23 12.26 15.85
CA ILE A 106 -8.49 12.56 14.62
C ILE A 106 -8.18 11.28 13.82
N LEU A 107 -7.77 10.20 14.50
CA LEU A 107 -7.50 8.90 13.87
C LEU A 107 -8.79 8.22 13.37
N ARG A 108 -9.90 8.43 14.06
CA ARG A 108 -11.23 8.02 13.59
C ARG A 108 -11.68 8.77 12.35
N GLY A 109 -11.49 10.10 12.32
CA GLY A 109 -11.73 10.91 11.14
C GLY A 109 -10.90 10.43 9.95
N LEU A 110 -9.61 10.17 10.19
CA LEU A 110 -8.70 9.63 9.18
C LEU A 110 -9.16 8.25 8.65
N ARG A 111 -9.62 7.35 9.52
CA ARG A 111 -10.22 6.07 9.11
C ARG A 111 -11.41 6.29 8.18
N ASN A 112 -12.31 7.20 8.54
CA ASN A 112 -13.53 7.47 7.77
C ASN A 112 -13.24 8.11 6.40
N THR A 113 -12.17 8.89 6.30
CA THR A 113 -11.80 9.60 5.07
C THR A 113 -10.95 8.76 4.11
N HIS A 114 -10.03 7.94 4.64
CA HIS A 114 -9.01 7.23 3.82
C HIS A 114 -9.18 5.71 3.81
N GLY A 115 -9.79 5.14 4.85
CA GLY A 115 -10.04 3.71 4.98
C GLY A 115 -8.80 2.85 5.26
N PRO A 116 -9.01 1.55 5.55
CA PRO A 116 -7.95 0.62 5.95
C PRO A 116 -6.95 0.29 4.82
N THR A 117 -7.40 0.27 3.56
CA THR A 117 -6.55 -0.04 2.41
C THR A 117 -5.47 1.02 2.17
N TRP A 118 -5.81 2.30 2.40
CA TRP A 118 -4.84 3.39 2.36
C TRP A 118 -3.77 3.20 3.44
N PHE A 119 -4.20 2.88 4.67
CA PHE A 119 -3.31 2.70 5.80
C PHE A 119 -2.30 1.58 5.58
N GLN A 120 -2.67 0.47 4.94
CA GLN A 120 -1.74 -0.61 4.57
C GLN A 120 -0.61 -0.13 3.63
N SER A 121 -0.94 0.75 2.68
CA SER A 121 0.04 1.34 1.76
C SER A 121 0.84 2.49 2.38
N TYR A 122 0.31 3.12 3.43
CA TYR A 122 0.96 4.26 4.09
C TYR A 122 2.27 3.85 4.78
N ARG A 123 3.28 4.71 4.62
CA ARG A 123 4.60 4.59 5.23
C ARG A 123 4.90 5.92 5.91
N LEU A 124 5.13 5.87 7.23
CA LEU A 124 5.68 7.02 7.94
C LEU A 124 7.08 7.32 7.34
N PRO A 125 7.37 8.56 6.91
CA PRO A 125 8.72 8.95 6.52
C PRO A 125 9.70 8.65 7.66
N LYS A 126 10.76 7.90 7.35
CA LYS A 126 11.73 7.36 8.33
C LYS A 126 12.53 8.45 9.07
N ALA A 127 12.48 9.70 8.61
CA ALA A 127 13.30 10.80 9.12
C ALA A 127 13.15 11.03 10.63
N GLU A 128 11.97 10.80 11.22
CA GLU A 128 11.69 11.25 12.58
C GLU A 128 11.53 10.14 13.64
N LEU A 129 11.54 8.85 13.26
CA LEU A 129 11.46 7.77 14.25
C LEU A 129 12.74 7.65 15.10
N ARG A 130 13.82 8.31 14.67
CA ARG A 130 15.17 8.25 15.27
C ARG A 130 15.50 9.50 16.10
N SER A 131 14.75 10.59 15.97
CA SER A 131 15.00 11.86 16.66
C SER A 131 14.68 11.81 18.17
N GLN A 132 13.96 10.80 18.66
CA GLN A 132 13.59 10.69 20.08
C GLN A 132 14.31 9.56 20.84
N SER A 133 15.21 8.81 20.18
CA SER A 133 15.99 7.75 20.85
C SER A 133 17.17 8.28 21.67
N ASN A 134 17.45 9.59 21.61
CA ASN A 134 18.64 10.19 22.20
C ASN A 134 18.27 11.42 23.04
N GLY A 135 17.99 11.19 24.34
CA GLY A 135 17.83 12.27 25.31
C GLY A 135 16.72 12.06 26.31
N ASN A 136 16.85 11.08 27.21
CA ASN A 136 16.19 11.14 28.51
C ASN A 136 17.05 10.42 29.56
N ALA A 137 18.18 11.03 29.88
CA ALA A 137 18.93 10.80 31.12
C ALA A 137 18.85 12.09 31.96
N ALA A 138 17.67 12.34 32.51
CA ALA A 138 17.47 13.29 33.60
C ALA A 138 16.43 12.70 34.55
N VAL A 139 16.86 11.66 35.27
CA VAL A 139 16.25 11.27 36.54
C VAL A 139 16.52 12.42 37.50
N SER A 140 15.52 13.28 37.71
CA SER A 140 15.50 14.14 38.88
C SER A 140 15.10 13.28 40.07
N HIS A 141 16.13 12.75 40.72
CA HIS A 141 16.09 12.13 42.04
C HIS A 141 15.58 13.16 43.05
N VAL A 142 14.31 13.08 43.46
CA VAL A 142 13.79 13.86 44.58
C VAL A 142 14.42 13.31 45.87
N GLY A 143 15.34 14.09 46.43
CA GLY A 143 16.01 13.78 47.69
C GLY A 143 15.04 13.86 48.85
N ILE A 144 14.94 12.76 49.59
CA ILE A 144 14.44 12.74 50.96
C ILE A 144 15.45 13.50 51.85
N GLY A 145 14.97 14.48 52.61
CA GLY A 145 15.72 15.17 53.65
C GLY A 145 14.82 15.46 54.85
N LYS A 146 15.01 14.67 55.91
CA LYS A 146 14.53 14.89 57.29
C LYS A 146 15.35 16.01 57.97
N SER A 147 14.87 16.41 59.15
CA SER A 147 15.48 17.26 60.21
C SER A 147 15.25 18.77 60.05
N GLU A 148 14.98 19.56 61.07
CA GLU A 148 14.61 19.43 62.50
C GLU A 148 14.34 20.88 62.93
N GLU A 149 13.27 21.15 63.70
CA GLU A 149 13.26 22.00 64.91
C GLU A 149 11.89 21.87 65.61
#